data_AF-A0A946AX98-F1
#
_entry.id   AF-A0A946AX98-F1
#
_cell.length_a   1.000
_cell.length_b   1.000
_cell.length_c   1.000
_cell.angle_alpha   90.00
_cell.angle_beta   90.00
_cell.angle_gamma   90.00
#
_symmetry.space_group_name_H-M   'P 1'
#
loop_
_entity.id
_entity.type
_entity.pdbx_description
1 polymer ?
#
loop_
_entity_poly.entity_id
_entity_poly.type
_entity_poly.pdbx_seq_one_letter_code
_entity_poly.pdbx_strand_id
1 'polypeptide(L)' 'GAFNQLDVGGVVINDIPTFRVDNMPYGGVKDSGFGREGIKYSLREMTEIKLLVYNHLLEN' A
#
# COMPACT_ATOMS: atom_id res chain seq x y z
N GLY A 1 13.20 -10.41 17.86
CA GLY A 1 12.27 -9.43 18.46
C GLY A 1 10.95 -9.48 17.73
N ALA A 2 9.86 -9.02 18.36
CA ALA A 2 8.50 -9.15 17.84
C ALA A 2 8.33 -8.66 16.38
N PHE A 3 9.02 -7.56 16.02
CA PHE A 3 9.02 -7.02 14.65
C PHE A 3 9.40 -8.05 13.55
N ASN A 4 10.28 -9.00 13.86
CA ASN A 4 10.73 -10.01 12.89
C ASN A 4 9.98 -11.34 12.98
N GLN A 5 9.11 -11.52 13.98
CA GLN A 5 8.49 -12.83 14.31
C GLN A 5 6.97 -12.81 14.16
N LEU A 6 6.34 -11.66 14.33
CA LEU A 6 4.89 -11.53 14.19
C LEU A 6 4.50 -11.43 12.72
N ASP A 7 3.60 -12.32 12.31
CA ASP A 7 2.99 -12.30 10.98
C ASP A 7 1.73 -11.42 11.01
N VAL A 8 1.96 -10.11 10.93
CA VAL A 8 0.96 -9.02 11.01
C VAL A 8 1.32 -7.90 10.03
N GLY A 9 0.36 -7.03 9.71
CA GLY A 9 0.62 -5.89 8.82
C GLY A 9 1.30 -4.68 9.46
N GLY A 10 1.31 -4.59 10.80
CA GLY A 10 1.98 -3.51 11.54
C GLY A 10 2.28 -3.91 12.98
N VAL A 11 3.43 -3.45 13.50
CA VAL A 11 3.82 -3.60 14.90
C VAL A 11 3.96 -2.20 15.50
N VAL A 12 3.23 -1.96 16.58
CA VAL A 12 3.28 -0.72 17.34
C VAL A 12 4.08 -0.98 18.62
N ILE A 13 5.12 -0.19 18.86
CA ILE A 13 6.00 -0.34 20.03
C ILE A 13 5.57 0.69 21.09
N ASN A 14 5.33 0.23 22.32
CA ASN A 14 4.94 1.05 23.48
C ASN A 14 3.63 1.83 23.31
N ASP A 15 2.71 1.35 22.48
CA ASP A 15 1.38 1.94 22.30
C ASP A 15 0.36 0.84 21.91
N ILE A 16 -0.92 1.20 21.82
CA ILE A 16 -2.02 0.27 21.53
C ILE A 16 -2.07 -0.12 20.05
N PRO A 17 -2.50 -1.36 19.71
CA PRO A 17 -2.53 -1.84 18.32
C PRO A 17 -3.54 -1.12 17.43
N THR A 18 -4.47 -0.36 18.00
CA THR A 18 -5.44 0.47 17.27
C THR A 18 -4.88 1.83 16.85
N PHE A 19 -3.63 2.15 17.21
CA PHE A 19 -2.98 3.38 16.75
C PHE A 19 -2.94 3.42 15.21
N ARG A 20 -3.46 4.50 14.64
CA ARG A 20 -3.55 4.70 13.19
C ARG A 20 -3.29 6.16 12.81
N VAL A 21 -2.53 6.33 11.74
CA VAL A 21 -2.31 7.61 11.04
C VAL A 21 -2.71 7.43 9.58
N ASP A 22 -3.41 8.41 9.00
CA ASP A 22 -4.05 8.27 7.67
C ASP A 22 -3.07 7.95 6.52
N ASN A 23 -1.81 8.36 6.65
CA ASN A 23 -0.78 8.14 5.64
C ASN A 23 -0.05 6.79 5.79
N MET A 24 -0.27 6.05 6.88
CA MET A 24 0.43 4.79 7.13
C MET A 24 -0.12 3.67 6.24
N PRO A 25 0.71 2.68 5.86
CA PRO A 25 0.20 1.46 5.25
C PRO A 25 -0.63 0.69 6.28
N TYR A 26 -1.94 0.66 6.12
CA TYR A 26 -2.84 -0.06 7.03
C TYR A 26 -3.46 -1.28 6.36
N GLY A 27 -3.45 -2.41 7.03
CA GLY A 27 -3.99 -3.66 6.49
C GLY A 27 -3.34 -4.86 7.15
N GLY A 28 -3.91 -6.04 6.96
CA GLY A 28 -3.48 -7.26 7.63
C GLY A 28 -2.90 -8.31 6.68
N VAL A 29 -2.73 -9.51 7.24
CA VAL A 29 -2.37 -10.74 6.52
C VAL A 29 -3.33 -11.85 7.00
N LYS A 30 -3.32 -13.02 6.35
CA LYS A 30 -4.25 -14.14 6.64
C LYS A 30 -5.70 -13.70 6.41
N ASP A 31 -6.60 -14.07 7.33
CA ASP A 31 -8.02 -13.74 7.24
C ASP A 31 -8.33 -12.27 7.56
N SER A 32 -7.31 -11.45 7.87
CA SER A 32 -7.47 -10.01 8.12
C SER A 32 -7.64 -9.17 6.83
N GLY A 33 -7.55 -9.80 5.65
CA GLY A 33 -7.80 -9.15 4.35
C GLY A 33 -6.57 -9.05 3.46
N PHE A 34 -6.72 -8.31 2.36
CA PHE A 34 -5.70 -8.14 1.30
C PHE A 34 -5.41 -6.65 1.04
N GLY A 35 -4.21 -6.36 0.53
CA GLY A 35 -3.79 -5.01 0.16
C GLY A 35 -3.40 -4.14 1.36
N ARG A 36 -3.20 -2.83 1.11
CA ARG A 36 -2.92 -1.83 2.13
C ARG A 36 -3.69 -0.54 1.82
N GLU A 37 -4.38 -0.04 2.83
CA GLU A 37 -4.96 1.30 2.87
C GLU A 37 -3.92 2.36 3.28
N GLY A 38 -4.39 3.61 3.29
CA GLY A 38 -3.61 4.82 3.53
C GLY A 38 -3.38 5.55 2.22
N ILE A 39 -3.41 6.89 2.24
CA ILE A 39 -3.59 7.72 1.02
C ILE A 39 -2.77 7.22 -0.19
N LYS A 40 -1.45 7.04 -0.01
CA LYS A 40 -0.54 6.59 -1.07
C LYS A 40 -0.76 5.13 -1.49
N TYR A 41 -1.13 4.26 -0.57
CA TYR A 41 -1.31 2.82 -0.82
C TYR A 41 -2.65 2.55 -1.48
N SER A 42 -3.74 3.16 -0.99
CA SER A 42 -5.05 3.13 -1.62
C SER A 42 -5.00 3.69 -3.05
N LEU A 43 -4.29 4.78 -3.30
CA LEU A 43 -4.11 5.30 -4.66
C LEU A 43 -3.49 4.26 -5.60
N ARG A 44 -2.52 3.46 -5.14
CA ARG A 44 -1.90 2.41 -5.96
C ARG A 44 -2.86 1.25 -6.26
N GLU A 45 -3.66 0.84 -5.28
CA GLU A 45 -4.65 -0.23 -5.46
C GLU A 45 -5.86 0.21 -6.30
N MET A 46 -6.15 1.52 -6.34
CA MET A 46 -7.30 2.09 -7.05
C MET A 46 -6.93 2.74 -8.39
N THR A 47 -5.68 2.64 -8.82
CA THR A 47 -5.23 3.20 -10.11
C THR A 47 -4.53 2.15 -10.96
N GLU A 48 -4.69 2.28 -12.27
CA GLU A 48 -4.04 1.42 -13.27
C GLU A 48 -3.04 2.23 -14.08
N ILE A 49 -1.87 1.64 -14.33
CA ILE A 49 -0.85 2.27 -15.18
C ILE A 49 -1.29 2.16 -16.64
N LYS A 50 -1.40 3.30 -17.32
CA LYS A 50 -1.68 3.37 -18.76
C LYS A 50 -0.46 3.87 -19.53
N LEU A 51 0.08 3.01 -20.39
CA LEU A 51 1.20 3.36 -21.27
C LEU A 51 0.67 4.02 -22.56
N LEU A 52 1.20 5.20 -22.89
CA LEU A 52 1.03 5.83 -24.19
C LEU A 52 2.32 5.69 -25.00
N VAL A 53 2.23 5.02 -26.15
CA VAL A 53 3.29 5.03 -27.16
C VAL A 53 2.81 5.91 -28.32
N TYR A 54 3.49 7.04 -28.52
CA TYR A 54 3.19 7.96 -29.60
C TYR A 54 4.34 7.97 -30.59
N ASN A 55 4.09 7.43 -31.79
CA ASN A 55 5.04 7.47 -32.90
C ASN A 55 4.63 8.59 -33.86
N HIS A 56 5.42 9.67 -33.92
CA HIS A 56 5.29 10.67 -34.97
C HIS A 56 6.32 10.35 -36.07
N LEU A 57 5.84 9.97 -37.25
CA LEU A 57 6.63 10.07 -38.46
C LEU A 57 6.21 11.38 -39.11
N LEU A 58 7.20 12.27 -39.31
CA LEU A 58 7.01 13.55 -39.97
C LEU A 58 6.47 13.28 -41.39
N GLU A 59 5.33 13.87 -41.70
CA GLU A 59 4.82 13.96 -43.07
C GLU A 59 5.85 14.74 -43.89
N ASN A 60 6.41 14.10 -44.92
CA ASN A 60 7.10 14.77 -46.02
C ASN A 60 6.08 15.16 -47.08
#